data_AF-A0AAU4RPT6-F1
#
_entry.id   AF-A0AAU4RPT6-F1
#
_cell.length_a   1.000
_cell.length_b   1.000
_cell.length_c   1.000
_cell.angle_alpha   90.00
_cell.angle_beta   90.00
_cell.angle_gamma   90.00
#
_symmetry.space_group_name_H-M   'P 1'
#
loop_
_entity.id
_entity.type
_entity.pdbx_description
1 polymer ?
#
loop_
_entity_poly.entity_id
_entity_poly.type
_entity_poly.pdbx_seq_one_letter_code
_entity_poly.pdbx_strand_id
1 'polypeptide(L)'
;MPTIDILLPGFAIDTDQGYPAFCGVFLVRGPDADGRDRNILVDAAHVGRRPFLWNALAAHGLTAGDIDTVVLTHAHWDHVQNIDLFPQATLVLHPDERRYAHTPHANDWATPAWTGLLLEQLPVREVTDGEEIIPGVEVIALPGHSPGSIGVVVRTDQGRATITGDALHFAYVARTGRNPLVFWDADQAAQSIERVLTVSDVVYPGHDRPFRLTTDGDIDYLESFALTLTGLRPDTAGLSFADGSARPLWVMPGVDEQRTLYEKNADDVAGRISGVPRVLRPVPRAGGPARS
;
A
#
# COMPACT_ATOMS: atom_id res chain seq x y z
N MET A 1 17.36 -14.91 -4.40
CA MET A 1 16.28 -14.92 -3.40
C MET A 1 15.77 -13.49 -3.29
N PRO A 2 14.45 -13.27 -3.19
CA PRO A 2 13.91 -11.93 -3.02
C PRO A 2 14.41 -11.22 -1.77
N THR A 3 14.47 -9.89 -1.82
CA THR A 3 14.85 -8.98 -0.73
C THR A 3 13.83 -7.86 -0.61
N ILE A 4 13.73 -7.24 0.57
CA ILE A 4 12.89 -6.07 0.82
C ILE A 4 13.78 -4.94 1.34
N ASP A 5 13.69 -3.77 0.72
CA ASP A 5 14.25 -2.53 1.23
C ASP A 5 13.11 -1.55 1.56
N ILE A 6 13.23 -0.83 2.67
CA ILE A 6 12.29 0.24 3.04
C ILE A 6 12.75 1.52 2.36
N LEU A 7 12.03 1.97 1.31
CA LEU A 7 12.32 3.25 0.67
C LEU A 7 11.80 4.41 1.51
N LEU A 8 10.58 4.28 2.00
CA LEU A 8 9.94 5.26 2.85
C LEU A 8 9.34 4.55 4.06
N PRO A 9 9.73 4.90 5.31
CA PRO A 9 9.13 4.30 6.50
C PRO A 9 7.67 4.76 6.62
N GLY A 10 6.82 3.87 7.10
CA GLY A 10 5.43 4.14 7.46
C GLY A 10 5.31 4.71 8.88
N PHE A 11 4.40 5.66 9.06
CA PHE A 11 3.96 6.20 10.35
C PHE A 11 2.64 6.96 10.16
N ALA A 12 1.96 7.35 11.24
CA ALA A 12 0.88 8.34 11.14
C ALA A 12 1.02 9.38 12.25
N ILE A 13 0.44 10.55 11.98
CA ILE A 13 0.18 11.57 12.99
C ILE A 13 -1.31 11.88 12.91
N ASP A 14 -2.03 11.78 14.02
CA ASP A 14 -3.39 12.33 14.09
C ASP A 14 -3.34 13.75 14.57
N THR A 15 -4.21 14.57 13.99
CA THR A 15 -4.45 15.92 14.47
C THR A 15 -5.94 16.18 14.52
N ASP A 16 -6.35 17.18 15.28
CA ASP A 16 -7.71 17.73 15.28
C ASP A 16 -8.05 18.46 13.98
N GLN A 17 -7.06 18.72 13.12
CA GLN A 17 -7.18 19.38 11.82
C GLN A 17 -7.13 18.41 10.63
N GLY A 18 -6.90 17.11 10.87
CA GLY A 18 -6.82 16.09 9.83
C GLY A 18 -5.90 14.92 10.16
N TYR A 19 -5.86 13.95 9.25
CA TYR A 19 -5.15 12.67 9.40
C TYR A 19 -4.04 12.56 8.34
N PRO A 20 -2.87 13.19 8.54
CA PRO A 20 -1.71 12.96 7.68
C PRO A 20 -1.20 11.52 7.81
N ALA A 21 -1.73 10.68 6.92
CA ALA A 21 -1.28 9.35 6.50
C ALA A 21 0.15 9.32 5.93
N PHE A 22 1.09 8.56 6.50
CA PHE A 22 2.37 8.26 5.82
C PHE A 22 2.51 6.76 5.65
N CYS A 23 2.12 6.22 4.50
CA CYS A 23 2.30 4.80 4.22
C CYS A 23 3.78 4.42 4.08
N GLY A 24 4.11 3.17 4.41
CA GLY A 24 5.36 2.55 4.03
C GLY A 24 5.43 2.37 2.52
N VAL A 25 6.61 2.57 1.95
CA VAL A 25 6.90 2.24 0.54
C VAL A 25 8.10 1.33 0.51
N PHE A 26 7.95 0.19 -0.15
CA PHE A 26 8.92 -0.89 -0.11
C PHE A 26 9.41 -1.23 -1.51
N LEU A 27 10.71 -1.51 -1.63
CA LEU A 27 11.32 -2.01 -2.85
C LEU A 27 11.61 -3.50 -2.65
N VAL A 28 10.91 -4.34 -3.40
CA VAL A 28 11.15 -5.78 -3.46
C VAL A 28 12.00 -6.10 -4.69
N ARG A 29 13.12 -6.80 -4.50
CA ARG A 29 14.04 -7.17 -5.59
C ARG A 29 14.28 -8.67 -5.63
N GLY A 30 14.23 -9.26 -6.82
CA GLY A 30 14.55 -10.67 -7.03
C GLY A 30 14.49 -11.06 -8.51
N PRO A 31 15.04 -12.24 -8.87
CA PRO A 31 15.00 -12.73 -10.24
C PRO A 31 13.59 -13.23 -10.60
N ASP A 32 13.14 -12.96 -11.83
CA ASP A 32 11.98 -13.60 -12.42
C ASP A 32 12.24 -15.06 -12.84
N ALA A 33 11.24 -15.72 -13.43
CA ALA A 33 11.34 -17.11 -13.87
C ALA A 33 12.45 -17.34 -14.93
N ASP A 34 12.86 -16.30 -15.66
CA ASP A 34 13.94 -16.36 -16.65
C ASP A 34 15.30 -15.95 -16.05
N GLY A 35 15.36 -15.67 -14.75
CA GLY A 35 16.58 -15.26 -14.05
C GLY A 35 16.92 -13.78 -14.22
N ARG A 36 16.00 -12.94 -14.71
CA ARG A 36 16.23 -11.49 -14.84
C ARG A 36 15.84 -10.78 -13.56
N ASP A 37 16.71 -9.92 -13.03
CA ASP A 37 16.41 -9.12 -11.84
C ASP A 37 15.24 -8.17 -12.11
N ARG A 38 14.29 -8.13 -11.16
CA ARG A 38 13.10 -7.27 -11.19
C ARG A 38 13.08 -6.31 -10.02
N ASN A 39 12.65 -5.08 -10.29
CA ASN A 39 12.37 -4.08 -9.26
C ASN A 39 10.85 -3.91 -9.12
N ILE A 40 10.33 -4.32 -7.96
CA ILE A 40 8.91 -4.25 -7.63
C ILE A 40 8.74 -3.21 -6.52
N LEU A 41 7.99 -2.16 -6.79
CA LEU A 41 7.60 -1.18 -5.79
C LEU A 41 6.27 -1.62 -5.16
N VAL A 42 6.16 -1.62 -3.83
CA VAL A 42 4.89 -1.84 -3.12
C VAL A 42 4.43 -0.52 -2.51
N ASP A 43 3.29 -0.04 -2.99
CA ASP A 43 2.71 1.30 -2.79
C ASP A 43 3.60 2.46 -3.27
N ALA A 44 3.03 3.66 -3.38
CA ALA A 44 3.70 4.83 -3.95
C ALA A 44 3.64 6.09 -3.06
N ALA A 45 3.03 6.01 -1.87
CA ALA A 45 2.81 7.14 -0.98
C ALA A 45 1.89 8.26 -1.52
N HIS A 46 1.45 9.15 -0.62
CA HIS A 46 0.82 10.42 -0.99
C HIS A 46 1.77 11.38 -1.73
N VAL A 47 1.22 12.32 -2.50
CA VAL A 47 2.01 13.26 -3.34
C VAL A 47 3.02 14.11 -2.55
N GLY A 48 2.74 14.37 -1.27
CA GLY A 48 3.64 15.09 -0.37
C GLY A 48 4.98 14.38 -0.11
N ARG A 49 5.05 13.06 -0.34
CA ARG A 49 6.29 12.28 -0.22
C ARG A 49 7.07 12.15 -1.54
N ARG A 50 6.59 12.72 -2.65
CA ARG A 50 7.18 12.54 -3.98
C ARG A 50 8.68 12.84 -4.06
N PRO A 51 9.21 13.97 -3.53
CA PRO A 51 10.65 14.21 -3.57
C PRO A 51 11.44 13.21 -2.73
N PHE A 52 10.86 12.71 -1.64
CA PHE A 52 11.49 11.70 -0.79
C PHE A 52 11.55 10.35 -1.49
N LEU A 53 10.49 9.97 -2.21
CA LEU A 53 10.48 8.75 -3.02
C LEU A 53 11.55 8.80 -4.13
N TRP A 54 11.71 9.93 -4.81
CA TRP A 54 12.79 10.12 -5.79
C TRP A 54 14.17 9.96 -5.17
N ASN A 55 14.40 10.61 -4.02
CA ASN A 55 15.67 10.53 -3.33
C ASN A 55 15.97 9.12 -2.82
N ALA A 56 14.95 8.41 -2.30
CA ALA A 56 15.07 7.03 -1.87
C ALA A 56 15.44 6.12 -3.04
N LEU A 57 14.73 6.19 -4.17
CA LEU A 57 15.09 5.42 -5.38
C LEU A 57 16.53 5.72 -5.83
N ALA A 58 16.92 7.00 -5.87
CA ALA A 58 18.26 7.43 -6.26
C ALA A 58 19.34 6.89 -5.30
N ALA A 59 19.06 6.79 -3.99
CA ALA A 59 19.97 6.19 -3.02
C ALA A 59 20.19 4.68 -3.26
N HIS A 60 19.24 4.01 -3.92
CA HIS A 60 19.37 2.64 -4.41
C HIS A 60 19.92 2.56 -5.84
N GLY A 61 20.36 3.67 -6.43
CA GLY A 61 20.88 3.74 -7.79
C GLY A 61 19.80 3.57 -8.87
N LEU A 62 18.53 3.81 -8.52
CA LEU A 62 17.38 3.63 -9.40
C LEU A 62 16.75 4.97 -9.78
N THR A 63 16.12 4.99 -10.94
CA THR A 63 15.15 5.99 -11.37
C THR A 63 13.75 5.37 -11.40
N ALA A 64 12.72 6.20 -11.55
CA ALA A 64 11.36 5.68 -11.71
C ALA A 64 11.19 4.80 -12.97
N GLY A 65 12.04 4.97 -14.00
CA GLY A 65 12.03 4.12 -15.19
C GLY A 65 12.63 2.72 -15.00
N ASP A 66 13.31 2.50 -13.87
CA ASP A 66 13.91 1.21 -13.51
C ASP A 66 12.95 0.32 -12.71
N ILE A 67 11.77 0.84 -12.33
CA ILE A 67 10.71 0.06 -11.68
C ILE A 67 9.91 -0.68 -12.75
N ASP A 68 9.84 -2.01 -12.63
CA ASP A 68 9.13 -2.84 -13.61
C ASP A 68 7.66 -3.06 -13.22
N THR A 69 7.39 -3.11 -11.91
CA THR A 69 6.07 -3.40 -11.35
C THR A 69 5.81 -2.46 -10.18
N VAL A 70 4.61 -1.89 -10.12
CA VAL A 70 4.08 -1.23 -8.93
C VAL A 70 2.92 -2.08 -8.42
N VAL A 71 3.06 -2.69 -7.25
CA VAL A 71 1.97 -3.38 -6.56
C VAL A 71 1.29 -2.36 -5.67
N LEU A 72 -0.01 -2.20 -5.83
CA LEU A 72 -0.82 -1.35 -4.98
C LEU A 72 -1.59 -2.24 -4.01
N THR A 73 -1.31 -2.10 -2.71
CA THR A 73 -2.00 -2.89 -1.67
C THR A 73 -3.48 -2.55 -1.61
N HIS A 74 -3.80 -1.26 -1.74
CA HIS A 74 -5.14 -0.73 -1.92
C HIS A 74 -5.08 0.72 -2.43
N ALA A 75 -6.20 1.29 -2.86
CA ALA A 75 -6.27 2.54 -3.63
C ALA A 75 -6.57 3.79 -2.80
N HIS A 76 -6.21 3.82 -1.51
CA HIS A 76 -6.28 5.04 -0.72
C HIS A 76 -5.25 6.08 -1.17
N TRP A 77 -5.58 7.34 -0.93
CA TRP A 77 -4.83 8.51 -1.38
C TRP A 77 -3.36 8.48 -0.97
N ASP A 78 -3.07 7.94 0.20
CA ASP A 78 -1.73 7.85 0.74
C ASP A 78 -0.93 6.65 0.28
N HIS A 79 -1.51 5.76 -0.53
CA HIS A 79 -0.81 4.65 -1.18
C HIS A 79 -0.66 4.89 -2.68
N VAL A 80 -1.65 5.51 -3.34
CA VAL A 80 -1.76 5.53 -4.81
C VAL A 80 -1.20 6.78 -5.49
N GLN A 81 -1.07 7.91 -4.79
CA GLN A 81 -0.95 9.23 -5.44
C GLN A 81 0.31 9.47 -6.28
N ASN A 82 1.39 8.68 -6.11
CA ASN A 82 2.59 8.82 -6.93
C ASN A 82 2.77 7.73 -7.99
N ILE A 83 1.76 6.91 -8.28
CA ILE A 83 1.91 5.89 -9.33
C ILE A 83 2.19 6.49 -10.71
N ASP A 84 1.79 7.75 -10.95
CA ASP A 84 2.08 8.51 -12.17
C ASP A 84 3.57 8.72 -12.44
N LEU A 85 4.43 8.56 -11.43
CA LEU A 85 5.87 8.58 -11.59
C LEU A 85 6.41 7.39 -12.39
N PHE A 86 5.67 6.29 -12.48
CA PHE A 86 6.12 5.01 -13.02
C PHE A 86 5.37 4.61 -14.30
N PRO A 87 5.34 5.44 -15.35
CA PRO A 87 4.50 5.19 -16.54
C PRO A 87 4.94 3.98 -17.39
N GLN A 88 6.10 3.39 -17.09
CA GLN A 88 6.60 2.16 -17.73
C GLN A 88 6.26 0.89 -16.93
N ALA A 89 5.94 1.02 -15.65
CA ALA A 89 5.70 -0.12 -14.78
C ALA A 89 4.32 -0.71 -15.03
N THR A 90 4.18 -2.02 -14.85
CA THR A 90 2.86 -2.66 -14.73
C THR A 90 2.31 -2.38 -13.34
N LEU A 91 1.14 -1.75 -13.26
CA LEU A 91 0.37 -1.61 -12.04
C LEU A 91 -0.33 -2.93 -11.72
N VAL A 92 -0.07 -3.49 -10.56
CA VAL A 92 -0.65 -4.75 -10.05
C VAL A 92 -1.56 -4.43 -8.87
N LEU A 93 -2.82 -4.87 -8.94
CA LEU A 93 -3.82 -4.69 -7.87
C LEU A 93 -4.95 -5.71 -7.98
N HIS A 94 -5.78 -5.82 -6.94
CA HIS A 94 -6.96 -6.68 -6.97
C HIS A 94 -8.05 -6.12 -7.89
N PRO A 95 -8.80 -6.96 -8.65
CA PRO A 95 -9.90 -6.49 -9.48
C PRO A 95 -10.98 -5.75 -8.68
N ASP A 96 -11.30 -6.21 -7.46
CA ASP A 96 -12.29 -5.53 -6.61
C ASP A 96 -11.81 -4.15 -6.16
N GLU A 97 -10.49 -3.97 -5.96
CA GLU A 97 -9.93 -2.68 -5.59
C GLU A 97 -10.01 -1.70 -6.76
N ARG A 98 -9.61 -2.16 -7.96
CA ARG A 98 -9.72 -1.37 -9.19
C ARG A 98 -11.15 -0.92 -9.39
N ARG A 99 -12.11 -1.84 -9.31
CA ARG A 99 -13.54 -1.55 -9.49
C ARG A 99 -14.05 -0.56 -8.45
N TYR A 100 -13.72 -0.77 -7.17
CA TYR A 100 -14.12 0.13 -6.10
C TYR A 100 -13.58 1.56 -6.30
N ALA A 101 -12.32 1.70 -6.73
CA ALA A 101 -11.71 3.01 -6.96
C ALA A 101 -12.35 3.85 -8.08
N HIS A 102 -13.14 3.22 -8.98
CA HIS A 102 -13.94 3.92 -10.00
C HIS A 102 -15.31 4.38 -9.49
N THR A 103 -15.78 3.81 -8.38
CA THR A 103 -17.06 4.14 -7.75
C THR A 103 -16.96 4.09 -6.22
N PRO A 104 -16.06 4.89 -5.61
CA PRO A 104 -15.95 4.94 -4.16
C PRO A 104 -17.25 5.50 -3.58
N HIS A 105 -17.58 5.06 -2.36
CA HIS A 105 -18.74 5.60 -1.67
C HIS A 105 -18.54 7.09 -1.37
N ALA A 106 -19.62 7.88 -1.32
CA ALA A 106 -19.50 9.31 -1.01
C ALA A 106 -18.93 9.61 0.39
N ASN A 107 -19.03 8.65 1.32
CA ASN A 107 -18.46 8.75 2.67
C ASN A 107 -17.05 8.16 2.77
N ASP A 108 -16.52 7.58 1.68
CA ASP A 108 -15.12 7.20 1.63
C ASP A 108 -14.29 8.46 1.39
N TRP A 109 -13.70 8.95 2.48
CA TRP A 109 -12.82 10.11 2.45
C TRP A 109 -11.40 9.75 1.98
N ALA A 110 -11.05 8.46 1.95
CA ALA A 110 -9.71 7.98 1.67
C ALA A 110 -9.49 7.59 0.20
N THR A 111 -10.57 7.33 -0.55
CA THR A 111 -10.53 7.09 -2.00
C THR A 111 -11.12 8.26 -2.77
N PRO A 112 -10.31 9.28 -3.16
CA PRO A 112 -10.81 10.37 -4.00
C PRO A 112 -11.49 9.87 -5.28
N ALA A 113 -12.56 10.55 -5.71
CA ALA A 113 -13.36 10.11 -6.88
C ALA A 113 -12.59 10.05 -8.21
N TRP A 114 -11.39 10.63 -8.28
CA TRP A 114 -10.51 10.57 -9.45
C TRP A 114 -9.51 9.41 -9.41
N THR A 115 -9.43 8.64 -8.32
CA THR A 115 -8.47 7.55 -8.14
C THR A 115 -8.56 6.53 -9.27
N GLY A 116 -9.77 6.08 -9.63
CA GLY A 116 -9.95 5.17 -10.77
C GLY A 116 -9.32 5.68 -12.07
N LEU A 117 -9.43 6.99 -12.36
CA LEU A 117 -8.80 7.58 -13.55
C LEU A 117 -7.28 7.52 -13.51
N LEU A 118 -6.68 7.66 -12.31
CA LEU A 118 -5.24 7.56 -12.09
C LEU A 118 -4.73 6.14 -12.33
N LEU A 119 -5.46 5.11 -11.86
CA LEU A 119 -5.08 3.70 -12.06
C LEU A 119 -4.96 3.36 -13.55
N GLU A 120 -5.89 3.83 -14.37
CA GLU A 120 -5.92 3.53 -15.81
C GLU A 120 -4.83 4.24 -16.63
N GLN A 121 -4.07 5.15 -16.02
CA GLN A 121 -2.92 5.77 -16.67
C GLN A 121 -1.72 4.82 -16.82
N LEU A 122 -1.72 3.70 -16.09
CA LEU A 122 -0.69 2.66 -16.18
C LEU A 122 -1.23 1.40 -16.86
N PRO A 123 -0.36 0.53 -17.41
CA PRO A 123 -0.71 -0.84 -17.74
C PRO A 123 -1.16 -1.60 -16.48
N VAL A 124 -2.45 -1.93 -16.40
CA VAL A 124 -3.01 -2.67 -15.25
C VAL A 124 -2.93 -4.18 -15.49
N ARG A 125 -2.45 -4.91 -14.49
CA ARG A 125 -2.62 -6.36 -14.34
C ARG A 125 -3.38 -6.63 -13.05
N GLU A 126 -4.55 -7.23 -13.18
CA GLU A 126 -5.33 -7.68 -12.03
C GLU A 126 -4.76 -9.00 -11.49
N VAL A 127 -4.74 -9.14 -10.16
CA VAL A 127 -4.25 -10.32 -9.44
C VAL A 127 -5.18 -10.70 -8.29
N THR A 128 -5.15 -11.97 -7.92
CA THR A 128 -5.97 -12.59 -6.87
C THR A 128 -5.12 -13.41 -5.90
N ASP A 129 -5.77 -13.96 -4.86
CA ASP A 129 -5.09 -14.71 -3.80
C ASP A 129 -4.23 -15.87 -4.35
N GLY A 130 -2.98 -15.93 -3.90
CA GLY A 130 -2.02 -16.98 -4.23
C GLY A 130 -1.26 -16.80 -5.55
N GLU A 131 -1.49 -15.70 -6.29
CA GLU A 131 -0.71 -15.41 -7.50
C GLU A 131 0.72 -14.95 -7.17
N GLU A 132 1.72 -15.54 -7.82
CA GLU A 132 3.11 -15.07 -7.74
C GLU A 132 3.40 -13.97 -8.77
N ILE A 133 4.03 -12.88 -8.31
CA ILE A 133 4.52 -11.80 -9.18
C ILE A 133 5.86 -12.22 -9.80
N ILE A 134 6.75 -12.77 -8.97
CA ILE A 134 8.00 -13.45 -9.32
C ILE A 134 8.20 -14.61 -8.32
N PRO A 135 9.08 -15.60 -8.60
CA PRO A 135 9.33 -16.70 -7.67
C PRO A 135 9.67 -16.22 -6.25
N GLY A 136 8.84 -16.60 -5.27
CA GLY A 136 9.00 -16.22 -3.87
C GLY A 136 8.42 -14.85 -3.49
N VAL A 137 7.68 -14.19 -4.39
CA VAL A 137 6.90 -12.97 -4.13
C VAL A 137 5.45 -13.23 -4.54
N GLU A 138 4.60 -13.48 -3.56
CA GLU A 138 3.21 -13.95 -3.71
C GLU A 138 2.22 -12.91 -3.19
N VAL A 139 1.08 -12.79 -3.86
CA VAL A 139 -0.05 -11.95 -3.42
C VAL A 139 -0.97 -12.75 -2.51
N ILE A 140 -1.39 -12.14 -1.41
CA ILE A 140 -2.47 -12.67 -0.56
C ILE A 140 -3.63 -11.68 -0.48
N ALA A 141 -4.86 -12.17 -0.58
CA ALA A 141 -6.04 -11.35 -0.38
C ALA A 141 -6.20 -11.02 1.11
N LEU A 142 -6.43 -9.74 1.41
CA LEU A 142 -6.62 -9.19 2.76
C LEU A 142 -7.81 -8.21 2.81
N PRO A 143 -9.01 -8.61 2.34
CA PRO A 143 -10.15 -7.70 2.27
C PRO A 143 -10.60 -7.23 3.66
N GLY A 144 -11.29 -6.10 3.69
CA GLY A 144 -11.97 -5.58 4.89
C GLY A 144 -11.64 -4.12 5.16
N HIS A 145 -10.35 -3.74 5.13
CA HIS A 145 -9.99 -2.33 5.11
C HIS A 145 -10.57 -1.65 3.87
N SER A 146 -10.28 -2.22 2.70
CA SER A 146 -10.95 -1.96 1.41
C SER A 146 -11.40 -3.31 0.80
N PRO A 147 -12.27 -3.35 -0.22
CA PRO A 147 -12.78 -4.60 -0.79
C PRO A 147 -11.70 -5.47 -1.43
N GLY A 148 -10.70 -4.85 -2.08
CA GLY A 148 -9.63 -5.56 -2.77
C GLY A 148 -8.26 -5.33 -2.14
N SER A 149 -8.21 -5.04 -0.85
CA SER A 149 -6.95 -4.97 -0.11
C SER A 149 -6.15 -6.27 -0.29
N ILE A 150 -4.86 -6.15 -0.63
CA ILE A 150 -3.93 -7.26 -0.77
C ILE A 150 -2.66 -7.03 0.06
N GLY A 151 -2.01 -8.13 0.44
CA GLY A 151 -0.66 -8.15 0.95
C GLY A 151 0.31 -8.83 -0.01
N VAL A 152 1.60 -8.59 0.19
CA VAL A 152 2.69 -9.22 -0.58
C VAL A 152 3.56 -10.03 0.37
N VAL A 153 3.54 -11.35 0.22
CA VAL A 153 4.40 -12.29 0.94
C VAL A 153 5.69 -12.48 0.16
N VAL A 154 6.81 -12.17 0.80
CA VAL A 154 8.16 -12.28 0.26
C VAL A 154 8.93 -13.34 1.04
N ARG A 155 9.43 -14.35 0.35
CA ARG A 155 10.32 -15.37 0.93
C ARG A 155 11.74 -14.83 0.98
N THR A 156 12.14 -14.40 2.18
CA THR A 156 13.47 -13.86 2.47
C THR A 156 14.33 -14.91 3.17
N ASP A 157 15.61 -14.60 3.36
CA ASP A 157 16.52 -15.38 4.21
C ASP A 157 16.13 -15.34 5.70
N GLN A 158 15.35 -14.34 6.09
CA GLN A 158 14.80 -14.15 7.44
C GLN A 158 13.42 -14.78 7.65
N GLY A 159 12.92 -15.56 6.68
CA GLY A 159 11.58 -16.16 6.69
C GLY A 159 10.58 -15.46 5.76
N ARG A 160 9.29 -15.70 5.99
CA ARG A 160 8.19 -15.08 5.26
C ARG A 160 7.96 -13.67 5.80
N ALA A 161 8.35 -12.67 5.02
CA ALA A 161 8.03 -11.28 5.30
C ALA A 161 6.76 -10.89 4.55
N THR A 162 5.80 -10.24 5.21
CA THR A 162 4.56 -9.82 4.56
C THR A 162 4.43 -8.31 4.62
N ILE A 163 4.32 -7.66 3.45
CA ILE A 163 3.91 -6.26 3.33
C ILE A 163 2.38 -6.25 3.31
N THR A 164 1.76 -5.59 4.27
CA THR A 164 0.33 -5.80 4.57
C THR A 164 -0.58 -4.66 4.13
N GLY A 165 -0.01 -3.54 3.70
CA GLY A 165 -0.77 -2.30 3.54
C GLY A 165 -1.58 -2.02 4.80
N ASP A 166 -2.85 -1.67 4.62
CA ASP A 166 -3.71 -1.25 5.72
C ASP A 166 -4.60 -2.32 6.34
N ALA A 167 -4.53 -3.55 5.83
CA ALA A 167 -5.11 -4.71 6.51
C ALA A 167 -4.51 -4.90 7.92
N LEU A 168 -3.21 -4.63 8.05
CA LEU A 168 -2.50 -4.48 9.33
C LEU A 168 -1.52 -3.30 9.21
N HIS A 169 -1.97 -2.10 9.58
CA HIS A 169 -1.18 -0.88 9.43
C HIS A 169 -0.37 -0.47 10.66
N PHE A 170 -0.68 -1.00 11.84
CA PHE A 170 0.12 -0.77 13.06
C PHE A 170 0.38 -2.05 13.83
N ALA A 171 1.49 -2.10 14.56
CA ALA A 171 1.81 -3.22 15.42
C ALA A 171 0.74 -3.48 16.50
N TYR A 172 0.05 -2.46 16.99
CA TYR A 172 -1.04 -2.66 17.96
C TYR A 172 -2.27 -3.37 17.34
N VAL A 173 -2.46 -3.30 16.02
CA VAL A 173 -3.53 -4.04 15.33
C VAL A 173 -3.29 -5.55 15.45
N ALA A 174 -2.02 -5.98 15.37
CA ALA A 174 -1.63 -7.37 15.62
C ALA A 174 -2.02 -7.85 17.02
N ARG A 175 -1.92 -6.97 18.04
CA ARG A 175 -2.25 -7.29 19.43
C ARG A 175 -3.75 -7.26 19.72
N THR A 176 -4.47 -6.35 19.08
CA THR A 176 -5.90 -6.11 19.35
C THR A 176 -6.82 -6.92 18.44
N GLY A 177 -6.32 -7.44 17.33
CA GLY A 177 -7.13 -8.11 16.30
C GLY A 177 -8.12 -7.17 15.61
N ARG A 178 -7.98 -5.84 15.79
CA ARG A 178 -8.98 -4.86 15.35
C ARG A 178 -8.35 -3.78 14.47
N ASN A 179 -8.81 -3.71 13.24
CA ASN A 179 -8.51 -2.60 12.36
C ASN A 179 -9.33 -1.35 12.78
N PRO A 180 -8.72 -0.22 13.16
CA PRO A 180 -9.44 1.00 13.54
C PRO A 180 -10.18 1.70 12.41
N LEU A 181 -9.82 1.47 11.14
CA LEU A 181 -10.39 2.16 9.98
C LEU A 181 -10.85 1.12 8.94
N VAL A 182 -12.17 0.96 8.82
CA VAL A 182 -12.79 -0.04 7.95
C VAL A 182 -13.69 0.66 6.94
N PHE A 183 -13.35 0.54 5.65
CA PHE A 183 -14.12 1.11 4.54
C PHE A 183 -14.95 0.07 3.81
N TRP A 184 -14.79 -1.22 4.14
CA TRP A 184 -15.49 -2.32 3.47
C TRP A 184 -16.20 -3.29 4.40
N ASP A 185 -15.47 -4.00 5.27
CA ASP A 185 -16.07 -5.04 6.10
C ASP A 185 -15.21 -5.36 7.32
N ALA A 186 -15.80 -5.24 8.51
CA ALA A 186 -15.06 -5.40 9.76
C ALA A 186 -14.73 -6.86 10.09
N ASP A 187 -15.59 -7.80 9.69
CA ASP A 187 -15.38 -9.23 9.93
C ASP A 187 -14.29 -9.76 8.98
N GLN A 188 -14.30 -9.32 7.73
CA GLN A 188 -13.21 -9.61 6.78
C GLN A 188 -11.90 -8.97 7.24
N ALA A 189 -11.93 -7.74 7.77
CA ALA A 189 -10.73 -7.09 8.29
C ALA A 189 -10.10 -7.88 9.45
N ALA A 190 -10.93 -8.41 10.37
CA ALA A 190 -10.45 -9.26 11.46
C ALA A 190 -9.82 -10.58 10.93
N GLN A 191 -10.47 -11.24 9.97
CA GLN A 191 -9.94 -12.45 9.34
C GLN A 191 -8.63 -12.21 8.58
N SER A 192 -8.51 -11.05 7.92
CA SER A 192 -7.29 -10.63 7.22
C SER A 192 -6.14 -10.41 8.20
N ILE A 193 -6.40 -9.83 9.38
CA ILE A 193 -5.39 -9.71 10.44
C ILE A 193 -4.93 -11.10 10.89
N GLU A 194 -5.85 -12.00 11.22
CA GLU A 194 -5.52 -13.38 11.62
C GLU A 194 -4.68 -14.11 10.55
N ARG A 195 -5.04 -13.93 9.27
CA ARG A 195 -4.28 -14.47 8.14
C ARG A 195 -2.85 -13.95 8.12
N VAL A 196 -2.66 -12.62 8.23
CA VAL A 196 -1.31 -12.01 8.30
C VAL A 196 -0.50 -12.62 9.43
N LEU A 197 -1.06 -12.73 10.64
CA LEU A 197 -0.34 -13.27 11.79
C LEU A 197 0.03 -14.75 11.62
N THR A 198 -0.75 -15.50 10.85
CA THR A 198 -0.52 -16.92 10.58
C THR A 198 0.58 -17.15 9.54
N VAL A 199 0.67 -16.28 8.52
CA VAL A 199 1.56 -16.50 7.37
C VAL A 199 2.92 -15.81 7.47
N SER A 200 3.09 -14.89 8.43
CA SER A 200 4.23 -13.97 8.48
C SER A 200 5.16 -14.28 9.65
N ASP A 201 6.45 -14.43 9.36
CA ASP A 201 7.51 -14.38 10.36
C ASP A 201 7.90 -12.92 10.67
N VAL A 202 7.79 -12.03 9.67
CA VAL A 202 8.04 -10.59 9.78
C VAL A 202 6.89 -9.83 9.13
N VAL A 203 6.38 -8.80 9.80
CA VAL A 203 5.32 -7.94 9.27
C VAL A 203 5.91 -6.58 8.87
N TYR A 204 5.61 -6.14 7.65
CA TYR A 204 5.89 -4.81 7.12
C TYR A 204 4.55 -4.05 6.99
N PRO A 205 4.14 -3.34 8.05
CA PRO A 205 2.82 -2.71 8.12
C PRO A 205 2.72 -1.42 7.28
N GLY A 206 1.49 -1.02 6.94
CA GLY A 206 1.21 0.20 6.19
C GLY A 206 1.68 1.49 6.88
N HIS A 207 1.51 1.62 8.20
CA HIS A 207 1.76 2.88 8.93
C HIS A 207 2.65 2.70 10.16
N ASP A 208 3.54 1.72 10.17
CA ASP A 208 4.43 1.49 11.31
C ASP A 208 5.76 0.90 10.84
N ARG A 209 6.68 0.70 11.77
CA ARG A 209 7.95 0.04 11.50
C ARG A 209 7.76 -1.46 11.37
N PRO A 210 8.60 -2.15 10.58
CA PRO A 210 8.55 -3.60 10.52
C PRO A 210 8.81 -4.22 11.89
N PHE A 211 8.12 -5.32 12.17
CA PHE A 211 8.19 -5.98 13.46
C PHE A 211 8.03 -7.50 13.34
N ARG A 212 8.46 -8.21 14.38
CA ARG A 212 8.12 -9.60 14.66
C ARG A 212 7.18 -9.67 15.85
N LEU A 213 6.30 -10.66 15.85
CA LEU A 213 5.61 -11.07 17.06
C LEU A 213 6.49 -12.08 17.80
N THR A 214 6.76 -11.79 19.07
CA THR A 214 7.39 -12.76 19.96
C THR A 214 6.39 -13.85 20.35
N THR A 215 6.89 -14.96 20.91
CA THR A 215 6.04 -16.06 21.40
C THR A 215 5.06 -15.62 22.49
N ASP A 216 5.42 -14.57 23.24
CA ASP A 216 4.58 -14.00 24.32
C ASP A 216 3.57 -12.96 23.79
N GLY A 217 3.55 -12.69 22.48
CA GLY A 217 2.65 -11.73 21.84
C GLY A 217 3.13 -10.27 21.91
N ASP A 218 4.37 -10.04 22.37
CA ASP A 218 5.01 -8.73 22.34
C ASP A 218 5.55 -8.40 20.93
N ILE A 219 5.70 -7.10 20.68
CA ILE A 219 6.19 -6.53 19.40
C ILE A 219 7.70 -6.30 19.49
N ASP A 220 8.46 -6.98 18.64
CA ASP A 220 9.88 -6.75 18.42
C ASP A 220 10.10 -5.93 17.14
N TYR A 221 10.31 -4.62 17.29
CA TYR A 221 10.54 -3.73 16.15
C TYR A 221 11.94 -3.92 15.57
N LEU A 222 12.02 -4.02 14.24
CA LEU A 222 13.27 -4.25 13.51
C LEU A 222 14.02 -2.98 13.17
N GLU A 223 13.36 -1.84 13.30
CA GLU A 223 13.89 -0.52 12.97
C GLU A 223 13.68 0.49 14.10
N SER A 224 14.58 1.46 14.20
CA SER A 224 14.42 2.59 15.12
C SER A 224 13.45 3.62 14.54
N PHE A 225 12.62 4.23 15.38
CA PHE A 225 11.76 5.34 14.96
C PHE A 225 12.48 6.68 15.14
N ALA A 226 12.40 7.54 14.12
CA ALA A 226 12.80 8.93 14.23
C ALA A 226 11.87 9.81 13.37
N LEU A 227 11.37 10.89 13.96
CA LEU A 227 10.54 11.89 13.27
C LEU A 227 10.97 13.29 13.70
N THR A 228 11.25 14.15 12.71
CA THR A 228 11.58 15.56 12.96
C THR A 228 10.45 16.45 12.45
N LEU A 229 9.82 17.18 13.35
CA LEU A 229 8.84 18.21 13.01
C LEU A 229 9.55 19.57 12.91
N THR A 230 9.36 20.27 11.80
CA THR A 230 9.89 21.63 11.59
C THR A 230 8.75 22.63 11.47
N GLY A 231 8.99 23.89 11.82
CA GLY A 231 7.96 24.94 11.83
C GLY A 231 7.12 25.02 13.09
N LEU A 232 7.18 24.01 13.97
CA LEU A 232 6.57 23.99 15.30
C LEU A 232 7.64 23.74 16.36
N ARG A 233 7.52 24.41 17.51
CA ARG A 233 8.34 24.09 18.69
C ARG A 233 7.52 23.27 19.69
N PRO A 234 8.15 22.38 20.47
CA PRO A 234 7.43 21.60 21.49
C PRO A 234 6.70 22.47 22.54
N ASP A 235 7.16 23.70 22.76
CA ASP A 235 6.59 24.68 23.69
C ASP A 235 5.60 25.66 23.05
N THR A 236 5.17 25.42 21.81
CA THR A 236 4.13 26.22 21.15
C THR A 236 2.83 26.18 21.95
N ALA A 237 2.31 27.34 22.34
CA ALA A 237 1.05 27.43 23.07
C ALA A 237 -0.10 26.78 22.27
N GLY A 238 -0.85 25.87 22.91
CA GLY A 238 -1.93 25.11 22.28
C GLY A 238 -1.49 23.80 21.63
N LEU A 239 -0.19 23.50 21.53
CA LEU A 239 0.28 22.18 21.09
C LEU A 239 0.18 21.18 22.25
N SER A 240 -0.43 20.03 21.99
CA SER A 240 -0.56 18.93 22.95
C SER A 240 -0.29 17.59 22.27
N PHE A 241 0.27 16.64 23.02
CA PHE A 241 0.48 15.26 22.58
C PHE A 241 -0.43 14.34 23.38
N ALA A 242 -1.10 13.42 22.69
CA ALA A 242 -2.00 12.43 23.28
C ALA A 242 -1.63 11.02 22.79
N ASP A 243 -1.99 10.00 23.58
CA ASP A 243 -1.86 8.62 23.17
C ASP A 243 -2.98 8.26 22.18
N GLY A 244 -2.59 7.97 20.93
CA GLY A 244 -3.49 7.62 19.84
C GLY A 244 -3.94 6.15 19.83
N SER A 245 -3.37 5.28 20.68
CA SER A 245 -3.69 3.84 20.66
C SER A 245 -5.14 3.52 21.05
N ALA A 246 -5.86 4.48 21.65
CA ALA A 246 -7.25 4.36 22.04
C ALA A 246 -8.26 4.75 20.94
N ARG A 247 -7.84 4.84 19.66
CA ARG A 247 -8.76 5.17 18.56
C ARG A 247 -10.00 4.26 18.57
N PRO A 248 -11.22 4.82 18.54
CA PRO A 248 -12.42 4.02 18.39
C PRO A 248 -12.43 3.35 17.02
N LEU A 249 -13.06 2.18 16.92
CA LEU A 249 -13.36 1.57 15.64
C LEU A 249 -14.23 2.53 14.84
N TRP A 250 -13.76 2.91 13.65
CA TRP A 250 -14.55 3.64 12.67
C TRP A 250 -14.83 2.72 11.49
N VAL A 251 -16.11 2.47 11.27
CA VAL A 251 -16.62 1.81 10.06
C VAL A 251 -17.28 2.89 9.22
N MET A 252 -16.95 2.94 7.93
CA MET A 252 -17.48 3.95 7.02
C MET A 252 -19.01 3.99 7.08
N PRO A 253 -19.63 5.16 7.37
CA PRO A 253 -21.07 5.30 7.29
C PRO A 253 -21.57 4.96 5.88
N GLY A 254 -22.60 4.12 5.77
CA GLY A 254 -23.13 3.66 4.47
C GLY A 254 -22.37 2.47 3.85
N VAL A 255 -21.53 1.78 4.63
CA VAL A 255 -20.80 0.58 4.14
C VAL A 255 -21.73 -0.49 3.54
N ASP A 256 -22.92 -0.72 4.12
CA ASP A 256 -23.91 -1.66 3.58
C ASP A 256 -24.49 -1.22 2.23
N GLU A 257 -24.72 0.08 2.08
CA GLU A 257 -25.17 0.69 0.82
C GLU A 257 -24.09 0.55 -0.25
N GLN A 258 -22.82 0.79 0.13
CA GLN A 258 -21.69 0.64 -0.77
C GLN A 258 -21.54 -0.79 -1.28
N ARG A 259 -21.67 -1.81 -0.43
CA ARG A 259 -21.64 -3.22 -0.87
C ARG A 259 -22.76 -3.52 -1.87
N THR A 260 -23.96 -3.02 -1.59
CA THR A 260 -25.12 -3.17 -2.49
C THR A 260 -24.90 -2.47 -3.83
N LEU A 261 -24.34 -1.26 -3.82
CA LEU A 261 -24.03 -0.48 -5.02
C LEU A 261 -22.93 -1.14 -5.84
N TYR A 262 -21.88 -1.63 -5.15
CA TYR A 262 -20.81 -2.38 -5.75
C TYR A 262 -21.39 -3.50 -6.59
N GLU A 263 -22.15 -4.44 -6.00
CA GLU A 263 -22.74 -5.59 -6.68
C GLU A 263 -23.61 -5.20 -7.88
N LYS A 264 -24.48 -4.18 -7.75
CA LYS A 264 -25.41 -3.76 -8.80
C LYS A 264 -24.75 -3.11 -10.01
N ASN A 265 -23.62 -2.43 -9.81
CA ASN A 265 -23.00 -1.60 -10.85
C ASN A 265 -21.83 -2.28 -11.56
N ALA A 266 -21.67 -3.61 -11.43
CA ALA A 266 -20.54 -4.37 -11.99
C ALA A 266 -20.25 -4.03 -13.45
N ASP A 267 -21.29 -4.10 -14.28
CA ASP A 267 -21.19 -3.95 -15.72
C ASP A 267 -20.98 -2.47 -16.13
N ASP A 268 -21.56 -1.51 -15.40
CA ASP A 268 -21.37 -0.08 -15.64
C ASP A 268 -19.92 0.35 -15.38
N VAL A 269 -19.30 -0.19 -14.31
CA VAL A 269 -17.91 0.13 -13.97
C VAL A 269 -16.94 -0.36 -15.05
N ALA A 270 -17.16 -1.56 -15.61
CA ALA A 270 -16.35 -2.07 -16.72
C ALA A 270 -16.38 -1.12 -17.94
N GLY A 271 -17.56 -0.56 -18.25
CA GLY A 271 -17.71 0.45 -19.29
C GLY A 271 -16.89 1.71 -19.01
N ARG A 272 -16.95 2.24 -17.77
CA ARG A 272 -16.18 3.43 -17.35
C ARG A 272 -14.67 3.22 -17.45
N ILE A 273 -14.18 2.08 -16.97
CA ILE A 273 -12.76 1.68 -17.04
C ILE A 273 -12.27 1.72 -18.49
N SER A 274 -13.03 1.12 -19.41
CA SER A 274 -12.64 1.04 -20.82
C SER A 274 -12.55 2.40 -21.54
N GLY A 275 -13.24 3.41 -21.01
CA GLY A 275 -13.32 4.75 -21.59
C GLY A 275 -12.25 5.72 -21.11
N VAL A 276 -11.37 5.34 -20.18
CA VAL A 276 -10.38 6.26 -19.61
C VAL A 276 -9.24 6.52 -20.60
N PRO A 277 -9.03 7.77 -21.06
CA PRO A 277 -7.93 8.08 -21.95
C PRO A 277 -6.58 8.00 -21.21
N ARG A 278 -5.58 7.41 -21.86
CA ARG A 278 -4.20 7.41 -21.36
C ARG A 278 -3.48 8.69 -21.77
N VAL A 279 -3.04 9.47 -20.78
CA VAL A 279 -2.26 10.69 -20.98
C VAL A 279 -0.80 10.54 -20.57
N LEU A 280 -0.49 9.62 -19.65
CA LEU A 280 0.90 9.27 -19.34
C LEU A 280 1.52 8.53 -20.51
N ARG A 281 2.70 8.98 -20.93
CA ARG A 281 3.47 8.34 -22.00
C ARG A 281 4.74 7.71 -21.40
N PRO A 282 5.08 6.45 -21.76
CA PRO A 282 6.37 5.89 -21.43
C PRO A 282 7.48 6.80 -21.98
N VAL A 283 8.38 7.27 -21.10
CA VAL A 283 9.64 7.88 -21.56
C VAL A 283 10.51 6.74 -22.11
N PRO A 284 11.19 6.86 -23.26
CA PRO A 284 12.08 5.79 -23.73
C PRO A 284 13.19 5.51 -22.69
N ARG A 285 13.47 4.24 -22.38
CA ARG A 285 14.68 3.89 -21.60
C ARG A 285 15.89 4.46 -22.35
N ALA A 286 16.70 5.28 -21.69
CA ALA A 286 17.93 5.80 -22.27
C ALA A 286 18.77 4.59 -22.70
N GLY A 287 18.95 4.43 -24.01
CA GLY A 287 19.69 3.30 -24.56
C GLY A 287 21.09 3.27 -23.95
N GLY A 288 21.42 2.16 -23.28
CA GLY A 288 22.82 1.84 -23.01
C GLY A 288 23.62 1.87 -24.32
N PRO A 289 24.92 2.21 -24.28
CA PRO A 289 25.69 2.43 -25.48
C PRO A 289 25.60 1.22 -26.41
N ALA A 290 25.28 1.48 -27.67
CA ALA A 290 25.30 0.47 -28.73
C ALA A 290 26.66 -0.23 -28.68
N ARG A 291 26.64 -1.53 -28.38
CA ARG A 291 27.85 -2.36 -28.48
C ARG A 291 28.19 -2.43 -29.97
N SER A 292 29.23 -1.69 -30.36
CA SER A 292 29.95 -1.83 -31.62
C SER A 292 30.79 -3.09 -31.63
#